data_AF-A0AAE0KSJ5-F1
#
_entry.id   AF-A0AAE0KSJ5-F1
#
_cell.length_a   1.000
_cell.length_b   1.000
_cell.length_c   1.000
_cell.angle_alpha   90.00
_cell.angle_beta   90.00
_cell.angle_gamma   90.00
#
_symmetry.space_group_name_H-M   'P 1'
#
loop_
_entity.id
_entity.type
_entity.pdbx_description
1 polymer ?
#
loop_
_entity_poly.entity_id
_entity_poly.type
_entity_poly.pdbx_seq_one_letter_code
_entity_poly.pdbx_strand_id
1 'polypeptide(L)'
;MSDPVHMSGFLQKKRTTSWPNLWQTRYVSLRGFELSWSKKQGGDFLGCADLKSMKLVERGIMTKRTDLAFDTFQSNKERTRSFLFRASSEEEANKWWEKLEIVQGGLPPVRITRLVAMSDNPLSSEIAKVGDRIKLHLLASEDVLAPMVTFGRRKTADVTGSGAEWWATMELELEDQQEGPLEFHVRCTPVKTRDLYEKIREDAVAHQPIGSDANVKCVFQGPLIKRLAMVSSSAHSPKVAAAGDTLTIALESDKAVSMPRVMVGDLRSRTDAGSARGRRCSSKSCLCAV
;
A
#
# COMPACT_ATOMS: atom_id res chain seq x y z
N MET A 1 -5.82 -30.16 -2.97
CA MET A 1 -6.16 -28.81 -2.49
C MET A 1 -6.94 -28.12 -3.59
N SER A 2 -8.07 -27.49 -3.27
CA SER A 2 -8.92 -26.79 -4.26
C SER A 2 -8.22 -25.51 -4.74
N ASP A 3 -8.32 -25.19 -6.04
CA ASP A 3 -7.74 -23.96 -6.58
C ASP A 3 -8.29 -22.70 -5.88
N PRO A 4 -7.44 -21.70 -5.58
CA PRO A 4 -7.87 -20.48 -4.91
C PRO A 4 -8.86 -19.69 -5.76
N VAL A 5 -9.84 -19.06 -5.10
CA VAL A 5 -10.79 -18.14 -5.76
C VAL A 5 -10.06 -16.86 -6.13
N HIS A 6 -9.99 -16.57 -7.43
CA HIS A 6 -9.40 -15.33 -7.93
C HIS A 6 -10.35 -14.14 -7.76
N MET A 7 -11.64 -14.34 -8.07
CA MET A 7 -12.70 -13.33 -7.93
C MET A 7 -14.06 -14.01 -7.86
N SER A 8 -14.99 -13.38 -7.15
CA SER A 8 -16.38 -13.84 -7.09
C SER A 8 -17.33 -12.69 -6.79
N GLY A 9 -18.56 -12.78 -7.26
CA GLY A 9 -19.56 -11.73 -7.06
C GLY A 9 -20.86 -12.05 -7.78
N PHE A 10 -21.88 -11.22 -7.55
CA PHE A 10 -23.16 -11.36 -8.23
C PHE A 10 -23.16 -10.57 -9.55
N LEU A 11 -23.41 -11.26 -10.66
CA LEU A 11 -23.57 -10.65 -11.98
C LEU A 11 -24.93 -11.01 -12.58
N GLN A 12 -25.45 -10.15 -13.45
CA GLN A 12 -26.59 -10.50 -14.29
C GLN A 12 -26.11 -11.33 -15.47
N LYS A 13 -26.51 -12.60 -15.56
CA LYS A 13 -26.20 -13.47 -16.71
C LYS A 13 -27.38 -13.49 -17.67
N LYS A 14 -27.14 -13.25 -18.96
CA LYS A 14 -28.15 -13.41 -20.00
C LYS A 14 -28.43 -14.90 -20.26
N ARG A 15 -29.71 -15.26 -20.33
CA ARG A 15 -30.14 -16.60 -20.73
C ARG A 15 -29.99 -16.76 -22.24
N THR A 16 -29.37 -17.86 -22.68
CA THR A 16 -29.02 -18.09 -24.09
C THR A 16 -30.02 -18.98 -24.83
N THR A 17 -30.92 -19.67 -24.13
CA THR A 17 -31.69 -20.81 -24.69
C THR A 17 -33.21 -20.70 -24.59
N SER A 18 -33.78 -19.55 -24.19
CA SER A 18 -35.24 -19.43 -24.18
C SER A 18 -35.70 -17.99 -24.32
N TRP A 19 -36.67 -17.78 -25.21
CA TRP A 19 -37.41 -16.54 -25.31
C TRP A 19 -38.37 -16.38 -24.11
N PRO A 20 -38.56 -15.16 -23.56
CA PRO A 20 -37.77 -13.96 -23.83
C PRO A 20 -36.37 -14.03 -23.21
N ASN A 21 -35.42 -13.33 -23.84
CA ASN A 21 -34.03 -13.20 -23.39
C ASN A 21 -33.96 -12.46 -22.04
N LEU A 22 -34.11 -13.19 -20.94
CA LEU A 22 -34.09 -12.65 -19.58
C LEU A 22 -32.68 -12.59 -18.99
N TRP A 23 -32.44 -11.55 -18.21
CA TRP A 23 -31.27 -11.44 -17.33
C TRP A 23 -31.59 -12.09 -15.98
N GLN A 24 -30.62 -12.82 -15.44
CA GLN A 24 -30.79 -13.48 -14.15
C GLN A 24 -29.57 -13.24 -13.27
N THR A 25 -29.81 -12.83 -12.02
CA THR A 25 -28.75 -12.71 -11.02
C THR A 25 -28.11 -14.08 -10.77
N ARG A 26 -26.80 -14.17 -10.93
CA ARG A 26 -26.02 -15.38 -10.68
C ARG A 26 -24.82 -15.03 -9.83
N TYR A 27 -24.50 -15.90 -8.89
CA TYR A 27 -23.22 -15.85 -8.21
C TYR A 27 -22.18 -16.44 -9.16
N VAL A 28 -21.22 -15.62 -9.58
CA VAL A 28 -20.15 -16.00 -10.51
C VAL A 28 -18.86 -16.15 -9.72
N SER A 29 -18.10 -17.20 -9.99
CA SER A 29 -16.82 -17.48 -9.33
C SER A 29 -15.77 -17.85 -10.37
N LEU A 30 -14.60 -17.25 -10.24
CA LEU A 30 -13.42 -17.55 -11.02
C LEU A 30 -12.40 -18.30 -10.15
N ARG A 31 -12.09 -19.55 -10.50
CA ARG A 31 -11.15 -20.43 -9.78
C ARG A 31 -10.20 -21.08 -10.78
N GLY A 32 -8.89 -20.86 -10.63
CA GLY A 32 -7.95 -21.25 -11.67
C GLY A 32 -8.38 -20.66 -13.02
N PHE A 33 -8.58 -21.52 -14.03
CA PHE A 33 -9.11 -21.12 -15.35
C PHE A 33 -10.63 -21.34 -15.50
N GLU A 34 -11.33 -21.81 -14.48
CA GLU A 34 -12.76 -22.07 -14.56
C GLU A 34 -13.58 -20.84 -14.13
N LEU A 35 -14.44 -20.37 -15.03
CA LEU A 35 -15.50 -19.41 -14.71
C LEU A 35 -16.81 -20.17 -14.51
N SER A 36 -17.31 -20.23 -13.27
CA SER A 36 -18.53 -20.94 -12.90
C SER A 36 -19.63 -20.00 -12.39
N TRP A 37 -20.89 -20.43 -12.48
CA TRP A 37 -22.02 -19.66 -11.96
C TRP A 37 -23.11 -20.54 -11.33
N SER A 38 -23.73 -20.02 -10.28
CA SER A 38 -24.79 -20.68 -9.49
C SER A 38 -25.90 -19.70 -9.09
N LYS A 39 -26.97 -20.21 -8.46
CA LYS A 39 -28.07 -19.36 -7.94
C LYS A 39 -27.66 -18.55 -6.71
N LYS A 40 -26.77 -19.12 -5.88
CA LYS A 40 -26.33 -18.57 -4.60
C LYS A 40 -24.89 -18.98 -4.32
N GLN A 41 -24.20 -18.21 -3.48
CA GLN A 41 -22.86 -18.56 -3.02
C GLN A 41 -22.85 -19.97 -2.39
N GLY A 42 -21.95 -20.84 -2.86
CA GLY A 42 -21.85 -22.24 -2.41
C GLY A 42 -23.01 -23.16 -2.82
N GLY A 43 -23.94 -22.71 -3.67
CA GLY A 43 -25.02 -23.55 -4.19
C GLY A 43 -24.65 -24.32 -5.45
N ASP A 44 -25.56 -25.19 -5.89
CA ASP A 44 -25.37 -26.07 -7.06
C ASP A 44 -24.98 -25.30 -8.33
N PHE A 45 -24.03 -25.89 -9.06
CA PHE A 45 -23.52 -25.36 -10.32
C PHE A 45 -24.62 -25.35 -11.38
N LEU A 46 -24.88 -24.18 -11.95
CA LEU A 46 -25.76 -24.04 -13.12
C LEU A 46 -24.98 -24.06 -14.44
N GLY A 47 -23.66 -23.94 -14.35
CA GLY A 47 -22.76 -24.06 -15.48
C GLY A 47 -21.38 -23.51 -15.14
N CYS A 48 -20.42 -23.89 -15.96
CA CYS A 48 -19.08 -23.35 -15.98
C CYS A 48 -18.58 -23.26 -17.41
N ALA A 49 -17.47 -22.58 -17.60
CA ALA A 49 -16.69 -22.70 -18.80
C ALA A 49 -15.21 -22.38 -18.54
N ASP A 50 -14.34 -23.01 -19.32
CA ASP A 50 -12.90 -22.91 -19.20
C ASP A 50 -12.41 -21.68 -19.98
N LEU A 51 -11.80 -20.73 -19.27
CA LEU A 51 -11.24 -19.51 -19.83
C LEU A 51 -10.17 -19.76 -20.89
N LYS A 52 -9.47 -20.91 -20.87
CA LYS A 52 -8.51 -21.27 -21.93
C LYS A 52 -9.19 -21.48 -23.28
N SER A 53 -10.48 -21.85 -23.27
CA SER A 53 -11.31 -22.05 -24.46
C SER A 53 -12.16 -20.83 -24.83
N MET A 54 -12.07 -19.75 -24.04
CA MET A 54 -12.82 -18.52 -24.26
C MET A 54 -11.95 -17.47 -24.94
N LYS A 55 -12.56 -16.70 -25.85
CA LYS A 55 -12.06 -15.39 -26.25
C LYS A 55 -12.92 -14.32 -25.63
N LEU A 56 -12.23 -13.38 -25.02
CA LEU A 56 -12.80 -12.13 -24.55
C LEU A 56 -13.26 -11.27 -25.72
N VAL A 57 -14.53 -10.86 -25.74
CA VAL A 57 -15.03 -9.96 -26.79
C VAL A 57 -14.60 -8.54 -26.45
N GLU A 58 -13.92 -7.87 -27.37
CA GLU A 58 -13.38 -6.52 -27.16
C GLU A 58 -14.46 -5.53 -26.73
N ARG A 59 -14.14 -4.70 -25.73
CA ARG A 59 -15.05 -3.69 -25.16
C ARG A 59 -15.64 -2.73 -26.19
N GLY A 60 -14.91 -2.43 -27.27
CA GLY A 60 -15.35 -1.51 -28.33
C GLY A 60 -16.56 -2.00 -29.13
N ILE A 61 -16.88 -3.29 -29.06
CA ILE A 61 -18.00 -3.92 -29.78
C ILE A 61 -19.24 -4.04 -28.86
N MET A 62 -19.10 -3.73 -27.56
CA MET A 62 -20.17 -3.89 -26.57
C MET A 62 -21.14 -2.71 -26.60
N THR A 63 -22.43 -3.00 -26.52
CA THR A 63 -23.49 -1.97 -26.50
C THR A 63 -23.60 -1.23 -25.16
N LYS A 64 -23.04 -1.79 -24.07
CA LYS A 64 -22.95 -1.15 -22.75
C LYS A 64 -21.58 -1.40 -22.11
N ARG A 65 -21.05 -0.39 -21.42
CA ARG A 65 -19.78 -0.47 -20.68
C ARG A 65 -19.80 -1.39 -19.46
N THR A 66 -20.99 -1.73 -18.96
CA THR A 66 -21.18 -2.66 -17.84
C THR A 66 -21.24 -4.13 -18.27
N ASP A 67 -21.23 -4.41 -19.57
CA ASP A 67 -21.37 -5.76 -20.09
C ASP A 67 -19.99 -6.46 -20.23
N LEU A 68 -19.99 -7.75 -19.95
CA LEU A 68 -18.86 -8.68 -20.07
C LEU A 68 -19.29 -9.80 -21.03
N ALA A 69 -18.72 -9.85 -22.23
CA ALA A 69 -19.05 -10.88 -23.23
C ALA A 69 -17.87 -11.83 -23.47
N PHE A 70 -18.21 -13.11 -23.53
CA PHE A 70 -17.27 -14.20 -23.78
C PHE A 70 -17.80 -15.03 -24.93
N ASP A 71 -16.93 -15.33 -25.89
CA ASP A 71 -17.22 -16.29 -26.94
C ASP A 71 -16.34 -17.52 -26.71
N THR A 72 -16.94 -18.71 -26.64
CA THR A 72 -16.20 -19.97 -26.57
C THR A 72 -15.96 -20.50 -27.97
N PHE A 73 -14.79 -21.09 -28.18
CA PHE A 73 -14.39 -21.65 -29.47
C PHE A 73 -14.09 -23.14 -29.35
N GLN A 74 -14.46 -23.92 -30.37
CA GLN A 74 -13.92 -25.27 -30.55
C GLN A 74 -12.53 -25.21 -31.19
N SER A 75 -11.81 -26.34 -31.19
CA SER A 75 -10.42 -26.45 -31.67
C SER A 75 -10.20 -25.95 -33.11
N ASN A 76 -11.24 -25.92 -33.92
CA ASN A 76 -11.26 -25.40 -35.29
C ASN A 76 -11.52 -23.87 -35.38
N LYS A 77 -11.54 -23.15 -34.26
CA LYS A 77 -11.89 -21.72 -34.17
C LYS A 77 -13.34 -21.40 -34.59
N GLU A 78 -14.24 -22.38 -34.62
CA GLU A 78 -15.66 -22.10 -34.74
C GLU A 78 -16.25 -21.67 -33.40
N ARG A 79 -17.02 -20.58 -33.42
CA ARG A 79 -17.70 -20.06 -32.25
C ARG A 79 -18.83 -21.01 -31.85
N THR A 80 -18.79 -21.51 -30.62
CA THR A 80 -19.75 -22.52 -30.15
C THR A 80 -20.78 -21.98 -29.18
N ARG A 81 -20.42 -21.03 -28.30
CA ARG A 81 -21.35 -20.38 -27.37
C ARG A 81 -20.90 -18.96 -27.06
N SER A 82 -21.88 -18.10 -26.80
CA SER A 82 -21.62 -16.77 -26.25
C SER A 82 -22.21 -16.69 -24.85
N PHE A 83 -21.43 -16.24 -23.89
CA PHE A 83 -21.90 -15.89 -22.55
C PHE A 83 -21.87 -14.38 -22.41
N LEU A 84 -22.99 -13.81 -21.97
CA LEU A 84 -23.09 -12.39 -21.67
C LEU A 84 -23.42 -12.21 -20.20
N PHE A 85 -22.57 -11.48 -19.50
CA PHE A 85 -22.77 -11.02 -18.15
C PHE A 85 -22.86 -9.50 -18.13
N ARG A 86 -23.45 -8.96 -17.07
CA ARG A 86 -23.56 -7.53 -16.81
C ARG A 86 -23.31 -7.28 -15.34
N ALA A 87 -22.34 -6.39 -15.08
CA ALA A 87 -22.03 -5.87 -13.76
C ALA A 87 -23.04 -4.80 -13.34
N SER A 88 -23.07 -4.50 -12.05
CA SER A 88 -23.93 -3.46 -11.47
C SER A 88 -23.41 -2.05 -11.76
N SER A 89 -22.09 -1.89 -11.95
CA SER A 89 -21.44 -0.63 -12.31
C SER A 89 -20.29 -0.81 -13.31
N GLU A 90 -19.79 0.30 -13.87
CA GLU A 90 -18.63 0.30 -14.77
C GLU A 90 -17.35 -0.08 -14.01
N GLU A 91 -17.21 0.35 -12.76
CA GLU A 91 -16.08 0.00 -11.89
C GLU A 91 -16.06 -1.50 -11.58
N GLU A 92 -17.22 -2.10 -11.31
CA GLU A 92 -17.33 -3.55 -11.12
C GLU A 92 -16.99 -4.29 -12.43
N ALA A 93 -17.50 -3.83 -13.57
CA ALA A 93 -17.14 -4.39 -14.87
C ALA A 93 -15.63 -4.31 -15.13
N ASN A 94 -15.00 -3.18 -14.78
CA ASN A 94 -13.56 -2.98 -14.90
C ASN A 94 -12.76 -3.98 -14.07
N LYS A 95 -13.14 -4.19 -12.80
CA LYS A 95 -12.49 -5.18 -11.93
C LYS A 95 -12.61 -6.59 -12.49
N TRP A 96 -13.78 -6.96 -13.00
CA TRP A 96 -13.98 -8.27 -13.63
C TRP A 96 -13.11 -8.43 -14.88
N TRP A 97 -13.12 -7.43 -15.77
CA TRP A 97 -12.34 -7.44 -17.00
C TRP A 97 -10.85 -7.63 -16.73
N GLU A 98 -10.27 -6.79 -15.88
CA GLU A 98 -8.86 -6.86 -15.49
C GLU A 98 -8.52 -8.25 -14.96
N LYS A 99 -9.36 -8.81 -14.09
CA LYS A 99 -9.11 -10.12 -13.51
C LYS A 99 -9.14 -11.25 -14.55
N LEU A 100 -10.08 -11.19 -15.48
CA LEU A 100 -10.24 -12.19 -16.53
C LEU A 100 -9.09 -12.15 -17.52
N GLU A 101 -8.64 -10.95 -17.90
CA GLU A 101 -7.47 -10.76 -18.78
C GLU A 101 -6.19 -11.28 -18.12
N ILE A 102 -5.99 -10.99 -16.83
CA ILE A 102 -4.85 -11.52 -16.05
C ILE A 102 -4.87 -13.06 -16.04
N VAL A 103 -6.02 -13.67 -15.76
CA VAL A 103 -6.15 -15.13 -15.69
C VAL A 103 -6.00 -15.77 -17.08
N GLN A 104 -6.58 -15.19 -18.14
CA GLN A 104 -6.44 -15.70 -19.52
C GLN A 104 -5.02 -15.52 -20.09
N GLY A 105 -4.39 -14.38 -19.80
CA GLY A 105 -3.04 -14.07 -20.22
C GLY A 105 -1.96 -14.91 -19.53
N GLY A 106 -2.34 -15.73 -18.54
CA GLY A 106 -1.42 -16.60 -17.82
C GLY A 106 -0.42 -15.84 -16.95
N LEU A 107 -0.70 -14.58 -16.62
CA LEU A 107 0.14 -13.78 -15.73
C LEU A 107 -0.37 -13.99 -14.31
N PRO A 108 0.35 -14.69 -13.43
CA PRO A 108 0.02 -14.64 -12.01
C PRO A 108 0.08 -13.18 -11.53
N PRO A 109 -0.68 -12.79 -10.49
CA PRO A 109 -0.44 -11.50 -9.86
C PRO A 109 1.01 -11.46 -9.36
N VAL A 110 1.74 -10.37 -9.64
CA VAL A 110 3.10 -10.17 -9.11
C VAL A 110 3.05 -10.34 -7.61
N ARG A 111 3.91 -11.20 -7.09
CA ARG A 111 4.11 -11.37 -5.65
C ARG A 111 5.50 -10.90 -5.31
N ILE A 112 5.64 -10.21 -4.20
CA ILE A 112 6.94 -9.98 -3.60
C ILE A 112 7.32 -11.25 -2.84
N THR A 113 8.33 -11.96 -3.33
CA THR A 113 8.82 -13.20 -2.75
C THR A 113 9.86 -12.96 -1.66
N ARG A 114 10.54 -11.80 -1.73
CA ARG A 114 11.46 -11.33 -0.69
C ARG A 114 11.39 -9.82 -0.56
N LEU A 115 11.33 -9.37 0.69
CA LEU A 115 11.49 -7.96 1.05
C LEU A 115 12.35 -7.88 2.30
N VAL A 116 13.48 -7.18 2.21
CA VAL A 116 14.38 -6.97 3.35
C VAL A 116 14.72 -5.49 3.43
N ALA A 117 14.64 -4.92 4.63
CA ALA A 117 15.05 -3.55 4.92
C ALA A 117 16.27 -3.57 5.84
N MET A 118 17.28 -2.76 5.51
CA MET A 118 18.49 -2.61 6.30
C MET A 118 18.87 -1.14 6.40
N SER A 119 19.19 -0.71 7.62
CA SER A 119 19.79 0.59 7.89
C SER A 119 21.31 0.52 7.77
N ASP A 120 21.94 1.66 7.47
CA ASP A 120 23.40 1.85 7.58
C ASP A 120 23.85 2.20 9.01
N ASN A 121 22.95 2.08 10.00
CA ASN A 121 23.26 2.32 11.39
C ASN A 121 24.40 1.39 11.89
N PRO A 122 25.45 1.95 12.51
CA PRO A 122 26.61 1.17 12.93
C PRO A 122 26.34 0.22 14.10
N LEU A 123 25.24 0.40 14.84
CA LEU A 123 24.89 -0.48 15.96
C LEU A 123 24.18 -1.76 15.49
N SER A 124 23.30 -1.63 14.50
CA SER A 124 22.55 -2.76 13.93
C SER A 124 21.85 -2.31 12.66
N SER A 125 21.88 -3.14 11.62
CA SER A 125 21.11 -2.91 10.39
C SER A 125 19.59 -3.00 10.60
N GLU A 126 19.13 -3.55 11.72
CA GLU A 126 17.71 -3.63 12.07
C GLU A 126 17.21 -2.40 12.83
N ILE A 127 18.09 -1.46 13.20
CA ILE A 127 17.71 -0.23 13.90
C ILE A 127 18.03 0.96 13.01
N ALA A 128 17.10 1.89 12.91
CA ALA A 128 17.30 3.11 12.16
C ALA A 128 16.96 4.35 13.00
N LYS A 129 17.69 5.43 12.75
CA LYS A 129 17.42 6.77 13.28
C LYS A 129 17.40 7.78 12.14
N VAL A 130 16.98 9.00 12.46
CA VAL A 130 17.02 10.14 11.54
C VAL A 130 18.45 10.33 11.02
N GLY A 131 18.57 10.50 9.71
CA GLY A 131 19.83 10.62 8.97
C GLY A 131 20.47 9.29 8.55
N ASP A 132 19.96 8.15 9.02
CA ASP A 132 20.39 6.85 8.50
C ASP A 132 19.82 6.62 7.10
N ARG A 133 20.57 5.90 6.26
CA ARG A 133 20.14 5.45 4.94
C ARG A 133 19.55 4.05 5.04
N ILE A 134 18.29 3.92 4.66
CA ILE A 134 17.63 2.64 4.50
C ILE A 134 17.85 2.13 3.09
N LYS A 135 18.30 0.89 3.00
CA LYS A 135 18.35 0.10 1.77
C LYS A 135 17.32 -1.03 1.86
N LEU A 136 16.44 -1.08 0.88
CA LEU A 136 15.50 -2.16 0.65
C LEU A 136 16.04 -3.08 -0.44
N HIS A 137 15.87 -4.38 -0.25
CA HIS A 137 16.07 -5.41 -1.25
C HIS A 137 14.75 -6.10 -1.54
N LEU A 138 14.32 -6.04 -2.80
CA LEU A 138 13.05 -6.54 -3.29
C LEU A 138 13.31 -7.65 -4.32
N LEU A 139 12.65 -8.79 -4.15
CA LEU A 139 12.55 -9.83 -5.16
C LEU A 139 11.08 -10.07 -5.50
N ALA A 140 10.73 -9.90 -6.77
CA ALA A 140 9.42 -10.21 -7.31
C ALA A 140 9.36 -11.66 -7.81
N SER A 141 8.15 -12.18 -8.00
CA SER A 141 7.90 -13.52 -8.56
C SER A 141 8.17 -13.62 -10.06
N GLU A 142 8.32 -12.48 -10.73
CA GLU A 142 8.57 -12.36 -12.17
C GLU A 142 9.19 -11.00 -12.47
N ASP A 143 9.58 -10.79 -13.74
CA ASP A 143 10.13 -9.52 -14.17
C ASP A 143 9.09 -8.40 -14.11
N VAL A 144 9.49 -7.29 -13.49
CA VAL A 144 8.66 -6.09 -13.33
C VAL A 144 9.38 -4.87 -13.91
N LEU A 145 8.61 -3.84 -14.24
CA LEU A 145 9.14 -2.50 -14.46
C LEU A 145 9.69 -1.94 -13.14
N ALA A 146 10.43 -0.83 -13.22
CA ALA A 146 10.96 -0.14 -12.04
C ALA A 146 9.85 0.08 -11.00
N PRO A 147 9.94 -0.52 -9.80
CA PRO A 147 8.89 -0.44 -8.81
C PRO A 147 8.79 0.96 -8.22
N MET A 148 7.58 1.39 -7.87
CA MET A 148 7.39 2.60 -7.08
C MET A 148 7.43 2.22 -5.60
N VAL A 149 8.41 2.74 -4.87
CA VAL A 149 8.57 2.49 -3.44
C VAL A 149 8.37 3.79 -2.68
N THR A 150 7.44 3.81 -1.73
CA THR A 150 7.21 4.93 -0.83
C THR A 150 7.31 4.52 0.63
N PHE A 151 7.82 5.42 1.47
CA PHE A 151 7.99 5.23 2.90
C PHE A 151 7.05 6.11 3.70
N GLY A 152 6.37 5.49 4.68
CA GLY A 152 5.22 6.12 5.31
C GLY A 152 4.20 6.58 4.26
N ARG A 153 3.79 7.86 4.32
CA ARG A 153 2.74 8.42 3.45
C ARG A 153 3.21 9.34 2.33
N ARG A 154 4.51 9.68 2.20
CA ARG A 154 4.91 10.81 1.34
C ARG A 154 6.19 10.65 0.52
N LYS A 155 7.24 9.99 1.03
CA LYS A 155 8.55 10.04 0.36
C LYS A 155 8.75 8.86 -0.58
N THR A 156 9.12 9.14 -1.83
CA THR A 156 9.54 8.15 -2.83
C THR A 156 11.01 7.82 -2.67
N ALA A 157 11.36 6.53 -2.77
CA ALA A 157 12.74 6.08 -2.72
C ALA A 157 13.43 6.16 -4.09
N ASP A 158 14.76 6.25 -4.09
CA ASP A 158 15.56 6.06 -5.30
C ASP A 158 15.66 4.56 -5.60
N VAL A 159 15.23 4.14 -6.79
CA VAL A 159 15.11 2.73 -7.15
C VAL A 159 16.10 2.36 -8.25
N THR A 160 16.81 1.25 -8.07
CA THR A 160 17.78 0.70 -9.02
C THR A 160 17.60 -0.82 -9.12
N GLY A 161 17.92 -1.41 -10.26
CA GLY A 161 17.74 -2.85 -10.49
C GLY A 161 17.17 -3.15 -11.87
N SER A 162 16.75 -4.39 -12.06
CA SER A 162 16.19 -4.87 -13.33
C SER A 162 15.50 -6.23 -13.17
N GLY A 163 14.56 -6.52 -14.06
CA GLY A 163 13.85 -7.80 -14.06
C GLY A 163 13.08 -8.00 -12.76
N ALA A 164 13.31 -9.10 -12.09
CA ALA A 164 12.64 -9.42 -10.82
C ALA A 164 13.34 -8.85 -9.57
N GLU A 165 14.55 -8.27 -9.68
CA GLU A 165 15.37 -7.87 -8.52
C GLU A 165 15.64 -6.37 -8.50
N TRP A 166 15.34 -5.75 -7.35
CA TRP A 166 15.40 -4.30 -7.19
C TRP A 166 15.93 -3.89 -5.81
N TRP A 167 16.58 -2.73 -5.78
CA TRP A 167 16.99 -2.03 -4.57
C TRP A 167 16.37 -0.66 -4.53
N ALA A 168 15.89 -0.27 -3.36
CA ALA A 168 15.41 1.08 -3.10
C ALA A 168 16.21 1.70 -1.95
N THR A 169 16.66 2.94 -2.12
CA THR A 169 17.46 3.65 -1.10
C THR A 169 16.83 4.96 -0.72
N MET A 170 16.91 5.31 0.56
CA MET A 170 16.36 6.56 1.09
C MET A 170 16.99 6.95 2.40
N GLU A 171 17.13 8.25 2.62
CA GLU A 171 17.53 8.83 3.91
C GLU A 171 16.30 9.10 4.78
N LEU A 172 16.37 8.68 6.05
CA LEU A 172 15.31 8.87 7.04
C LEU A 172 15.27 10.29 7.56
N GLU A 173 14.10 10.91 7.46
CA GLU A 173 13.83 12.25 7.95
C GLU A 173 12.81 12.25 9.10
N LEU A 174 12.78 13.35 9.85
CA LEU A 174 11.97 13.55 11.08
C LEU A 174 10.45 13.56 10.84
N GLU A 175 10.01 13.80 9.61
CA GLU A 175 8.60 14.03 9.30
C GLU A 175 7.88 12.68 9.14
N ASP A 176 7.01 12.37 10.10
CA ASP A 176 6.02 11.28 10.08
C ASP A 176 6.46 9.86 10.54
N GLN A 177 7.58 9.69 11.27
CA GLN A 177 7.92 8.38 11.86
C GLN A 177 7.60 8.29 13.36
N GLN A 178 6.69 7.37 13.70
CA GLN A 178 6.47 6.92 15.07
C GLN A 178 7.50 5.83 15.41
N GLU A 179 7.89 5.73 16.68
CA GLU A 179 8.74 4.64 17.16
C GLU A 179 8.08 3.28 16.86
N GLY A 180 8.85 2.36 16.25
CA GLY A 180 8.33 1.06 15.82
C GLY A 180 8.79 0.63 14.42
N PRO A 181 8.18 -0.44 13.87
CA PRO A 181 8.53 -0.95 12.55
C PRO A 181 8.37 0.09 11.44
N LEU A 182 9.28 0.04 10.47
CA LEU A 182 9.20 0.87 9.29
C LEU A 182 8.13 0.39 8.31
N GLU A 183 7.26 1.29 7.86
CA GLU A 183 6.18 1.00 6.91
C GLU A 183 6.58 1.39 5.47
N PHE A 184 6.44 0.44 4.54
CA PHE A 184 6.73 0.63 3.12
C PHE A 184 5.50 0.34 2.27
N HIS A 185 5.31 1.11 1.21
CA HIS A 185 4.34 0.79 0.16
C HIS A 185 5.11 0.56 -1.13
N VAL A 186 4.95 -0.62 -1.72
CA VAL A 186 5.63 -1.03 -2.94
C VAL A 186 4.57 -1.32 -4.00
N ARG A 187 4.72 -0.71 -5.17
CA ARG A 187 3.89 -1.02 -6.34
C ARG A 187 4.77 -1.55 -7.45
N CYS A 188 4.39 -2.69 -8.01
CA CYS A 188 5.09 -3.35 -9.10
C CYS A 188 4.14 -3.57 -10.27
N THR A 189 4.68 -3.40 -11.47
CA THR A 189 3.96 -3.66 -12.73
C THR A 189 4.74 -4.72 -13.50
N PRO A 190 4.17 -5.90 -13.81
CA PRO A 190 4.88 -6.91 -14.60
C PRO A 190 5.32 -6.38 -15.98
N VAL A 191 6.47 -6.84 -16.48
CA VAL A 191 6.93 -6.48 -17.83
C VAL A 191 5.96 -6.98 -18.89
N LYS A 192 5.46 -8.22 -18.73
CA LYS A 192 4.51 -8.83 -19.69
C LYS A 192 3.17 -8.11 -19.75
N THR A 193 2.76 -7.43 -18.67
CA THR A 193 1.61 -6.53 -18.75
C THR A 193 1.91 -5.31 -19.59
N ARG A 194 3.13 -4.74 -19.61
CA ARG A 194 3.42 -3.62 -20.52
C ARG A 194 3.14 -3.99 -21.99
N ASP A 195 3.51 -5.19 -22.42
CA ASP A 195 3.27 -5.66 -23.80
C ASP A 195 1.76 -5.87 -24.10
N LEU A 196 0.95 -6.13 -23.07
CA LEU A 196 -0.52 -6.24 -23.16
C LEU A 196 -1.23 -4.89 -22.96
N TYR A 197 -0.62 -3.95 -22.24
CA TYR A 197 -1.17 -2.66 -21.79
C TYR A 197 -0.66 -1.44 -22.58
N GLU A 198 0.33 -1.56 -23.49
CA GLU A 198 0.64 -0.49 -24.47
C GLU A 198 -0.58 -0.14 -25.37
N LYS A 199 -1.69 -0.88 -25.27
CA LYS A 199 -3.00 -0.58 -25.87
C LYS A 199 -4.07 0.03 -24.94
N ILE A 200 -3.91 0.04 -23.62
CA ILE A 200 -4.93 0.56 -22.68
C ILE A 200 -4.24 1.37 -21.57
N ARG A 201 -4.69 2.61 -21.38
CA ARG A 201 -4.14 3.67 -20.52
C ARG A 201 -3.62 3.22 -19.14
N GLU A 202 -2.59 3.94 -18.68
CA GLU A 202 -1.64 3.80 -17.55
C GLU A 202 -2.11 3.35 -16.14
N ASP A 203 -3.32 2.83 -15.93
CA ASP A 203 -3.92 2.87 -14.58
C ASP A 203 -4.02 1.51 -13.85
N ALA A 204 -3.52 0.40 -14.41
CA ALA A 204 -3.59 -0.92 -13.77
C ALA A 204 -2.38 -1.17 -12.85
N VAL A 205 -2.42 -0.57 -11.67
CA VAL A 205 -1.39 -0.70 -10.64
C VAL A 205 -1.88 -1.62 -9.53
N ALA A 206 -1.14 -2.69 -9.23
CA ALA A 206 -1.36 -3.47 -8.01
C ALA A 206 -1.02 -2.60 -6.79
N HIS A 207 -2.04 -2.22 -6.03
CA HIS A 207 -1.89 -1.61 -4.71
C HIS A 207 -1.93 -2.71 -3.65
N GLN A 208 -0.76 -3.12 -3.16
CA GLN A 208 -0.69 -3.78 -1.85
C GLN A 208 0.03 -2.84 -0.88
N PRO A 209 -0.62 -2.41 0.23
CA PRO A 209 0.11 -1.87 1.36
C PRO A 209 0.92 -3.02 1.96
N ILE A 210 2.25 -2.97 1.81
CA ILE A 210 3.17 -3.95 2.40
C ILE A 210 3.69 -3.36 3.71
N GLY A 211 2.75 -3.11 4.62
CA GLY A 211 3.04 -2.53 5.94
C GLY A 211 3.25 -3.54 7.05
N SER A 212 2.98 -4.84 6.80
CA SER A 212 2.93 -5.85 7.87
C SER A 212 3.49 -7.23 7.49
N ASP A 213 4.29 -7.33 6.42
CA ASP A 213 4.96 -8.60 6.10
C ASP A 213 6.10 -8.86 7.09
N ALA A 214 6.16 -10.08 7.64
CA ALA A 214 7.05 -10.51 8.71
C ALA A 214 8.57 -10.36 8.45
N ASN A 215 8.98 -9.89 7.27
CA ASN A 215 10.38 -9.80 6.83
C ASN A 215 10.97 -8.39 6.90
N VAL A 216 10.16 -7.35 7.17
CA VAL A 216 10.66 -5.99 7.43
C VAL A 216 10.90 -5.84 8.93
N LYS A 217 12.12 -6.14 9.37
CA LYS A 217 12.53 -6.07 10.79
C LYS A 217 13.11 -4.73 11.21
N CYS A 218 13.39 -3.85 10.25
CA CYS A 218 14.00 -2.56 10.55
C CYS A 218 13.02 -1.69 11.35
N VAL A 219 13.43 -1.22 12.53
CA VAL A 219 12.62 -0.38 13.41
C VAL A 219 13.21 1.02 13.49
N PHE A 220 12.35 2.03 13.46
CA PHE A 220 12.72 3.39 13.80
C PHE A 220 12.82 3.54 15.32
N GLN A 221 13.97 4.04 15.77
CA GLN A 221 14.19 4.43 17.16
C GLN A 221 14.52 5.92 17.24
N GLY A 222 13.53 6.69 17.68
CA GLY A 222 13.65 8.12 17.92
C GLY A 222 14.67 8.49 19.01
N PRO A 223 14.87 9.79 19.26
CA PRO A 223 15.64 10.27 20.40
C PRO A 223 14.92 9.90 21.72
N LEU A 224 15.63 9.24 22.63
CA LEU A 224 15.14 8.90 23.96
C LEU A 224 15.36 10.08 24.90
N ILE A 225 14.30 10.55 25.57
CA ILE A 225 14.42 11.57 26.62
C ILE A 225 14.95 10.91 27.88
N LYS A 226 16.21 11.21 28.22
CA LYS A 226 16.89 10.69 29.40
C LYS A 226 16.51 11.43 30.66
N ARG A 227 16.25 12.74 30.54
CA ARG A 227 15.82 13.57 31.66
C ARG A 227 14.85 14.63 31.20
N LEU A 228 13.78 14.77 31.97
CA LEU A 228 12.86 15.89 31.92
C LEU A 228 12.84 16.53 33.31
N ALA A 229 13.18 17.81 33.38
CA ALA A 229 13.12 18.58 34.61
C ALA A 229 12.37 19.89 34.37
N MET A 230 11.62 20.29 35.37
CA MET A 230 10.95 21.59 35.42
C MET A 230 11.34 22.26 36.72
N VAL A 231 11.76 23.52 36.64
CA VAL A 231 12.07 24.35 37.80
C VAL A 231 11.39 25.70 37.66
N SER A 232 10.89 26.21 38.77
CA SER A 232 10.32 27.55 38.88
C SER A 232 11.38 28.56 39.32
N SER A 233 11.22 29.82 38.90
CA SER A 233 11.99 30.96 39.42
C SER A 233 11.55 31.44 40.81
N SER A 234 10.60 30.76 41.45
CA SER A 234 10.06 31.18 42.75
C SER A 234 11.13 31.35 43.82
N ALA A 235 11.10 32.49 44.52
CA ALA A 235 12.01 32.78 45.62
C ALA A 235 11.81 31.86 46.84
N HIS A 236 10.65 31.19 46.95
CA HIS A 236 10.33 30.31 48.07
C HIS A 236 10.86 28.89 47.86
N SER A 237 10.63 28.31 46.68
CA SER A 237 11.10 26.97 46.35
C SER A 237 11.04 26.71 44.85
N PRO A 238 12.03 26.01 44.25
CA PRO A 238 12.03 25.69 42.82
C PRO A 238 10.93 24.68 42.42
N LYS A 239 10.21 24.10 43.39
CA LYS A 239 9.14 23.10 43.18
C LYS A 239 7.72 23.70 43.13
N VAL A 240 7.57 24.99 43.43
CA VAL A 240 6.27 25.69 43.42
C VAL A 240 6.37 26.93 42.53
N ALA A 241 5.26 27.30 41.90
CA ALA A 241 5.19 28.49 41.06
C ALA A 241 3.94 29.29 41.41
N ALA A 242 4.10 30.61 41.53
CA ALA A 242 3.03 31.58 41.64
C ALA A 242 2.91 32.39 40.34
N ALA A 243 1.83 33.16 40.19
CA ALA A 243 1.66 34.03 39.03
C ALA A 243 2.84 35.01 38.91
N GLY A 244 3.49 35.03 37.75
CA GLY A 244 4.67 35.84 37.47
C GLY A 244 6.01 35.10 37.61
N ASP A 245 6.02 33.87 38.14
CA ASP A 245 7.21 33.02 38.09
C ASP A 245 7.46 32.49 36.66
N THR A 246 8.72 32.38 36.25
CA THR A 246 9.14 31.74 35.00
C THR A 246 9.37 30.24 35.23
N LEU A 247 8.77 29.40 34.40
CA LEU A 247 9.04 27.97 34.40
C LEU A 247 10.14 27.65 33.39
N THR A 248 11.25 27.10 33.86
CA THR A 248 12.32 26.58 33.00
C THR A 248 12.18 25.08 32.85
N ILE A 249 11.99 24.62 31.62
CA ILE A 249 11.92 23.20 31.28
C ILE A 249 13.24 22.82 30.60
N ALA A 250 13.91 21.85 31.21
CA ALA A 250 15.15 21.28 30.71
C ALA A 250 14.90 19.85 30.25
N LEU A 251 15.24 19.61 28.98
CA LEU A 251 15.15 18.30 28.36
C LEU A 251 16.55 17.84 27.95
N GLU A 252 16.90 16.63 28.36
CA GLU A 252 18.05 15.92 27.83
C GLU A 252 17.61 14.68 27.08
N SER A 253 18.14 14.55 25.87
CA SER A 253 17.98 13.39 25.03
C SER A 253 19.31 12.68 24.80
N ASP A 254 19.25 11.41 24.48
CA ASP A 254 20.43 10.62 24.12
C ASP A 254 21.01 11.01 22.73
N LYS A 255 20.15 11.57 21.87
CA LYS A 255 20.43 11.98 20.49
C LYS A 255 19.94 13.42 20.24
N ALA A 256 20.33 13.99 19.10
CA ALA A 256 19.86 15.31 18.70
C ALA A 256 18.35 15.34 18.48
N VAL A 257 17.73 16.40 18.97
CA VAL A 257 16.31 16.71 18.81
C VAL A 257 16.18 18.02 18.05
N SER A 258 15.20 18.12 17.16
CA SER A 258 14.75 19.41 16.64
C SER A 258 14.10 20.23 17.77
N MET A 259 13.83 21.53 17.54
CA MET A 259 13.23 22.38 18.57
C MET A 259 11.93 21.75 19.11
N PRO A 260 11.90 21.37 20.41
CA PRO A 260 10.74 20.69 20.96
C PRO A 260 9.57 21.67 21.11
N ARG A 261 8.35 21.18 20.85
CA ARG A 261 7.13 21.88 21.27
C ARG A 261 6.81 21.46 22.69
N VAL A 262 6.67 22.45 23.58
CA VAL A 262 6.38 22.22 25.00
C VAL A 262 5.03 22.84 25.34
N MET A 263 4.17 22.06 25.98
CA MET A 263 2.87 22.49 26.48
C MET A 263 2.83 22.27 28.00
N VAL A 264 2.36 23.27 28.76
CA VAL A 264 2.18 23.19 30.21
C VAL A 264 0.70 23.46 30.50
N GLY A 265 -0.06 22.41 30.80
CA GLY A 265 -1.53 22.49 30.84
C GLY A 265 -2.12 22.80 29.46
N ASP A 266 -3.17 23.64 29.41
CA ASP A 266 -3.82 24.08 28.16
C ASP A 266 -3.18 25.34 27.54
N LEU A 267 -2.15 25.88 28.18
CA LEU A 267 -1.45 27.08 27.71
C LEU A 267 -0.38 26.69 26.68
N ARG A 268 -0.51 27.23 25.47
CA ARG A 268 0.56 27.19 24.46
C ARG A 268 1.69 28.10 24.92
N SER A 269 2.94 27.63 24.89
CA SER A 269 4.11 28.48 25.17
C SER A 269 4.07 29.73 24.30
N ARG A 270 4.04 30.92 24.91
CA ARG A 270 4.20 32.19 24.20
C ARG A 270 5.69 32.44 24.06
N THR A 271 6.23 32.27 22.85
CA THR A 271 7.63 32.56 22.55
C THR A 271 7.82 34.08 22.43
N ASP A 272 7.73 34.82 23.54
CA ASP A 272 7.99 36.25 23.52
C ASP A 272 9.51 36.47 23.39
N ALA A 273 9.91 37.11 22.30
CA ALA A 273 11.26 37.57 22.05
C ALA A 273 11.60 38.73 23.01
N GLY A 274 11.91 38.41 24.27
CA GLY A 274 12.27 39.38 25.29
C GLY A 274 13.46 38.89 26.12
N SER A 275 14.67 39.24 25.67
CA SER A 275 15.91 39.30 26.46
C SER A 275 16.11 38.26 27.58
N ALA A 276 16.53 37.05 27.22
CA ALA A 276 17.36 36.23 28.10
C ALA A 276 18.35 35.41 27.27
N ARG A 277 19.64 35.54 27.59
CA ARG A 277 20.74 34.76 27.03
C ARG A 277 20.53 33.28 27.36
N GLY A 278 19.91 32.52 26.46
CA GLY A 278 19.67 31.09 26.69
C GLY A 278 19.10 30.32 25.53
N ARG A 279 19.08 30.87 24.30
CA ARG A 279 18.76 30.08 23.10
C ARG A 279 19.97 29.24 22.71
N ARG A 280 20.13 28.09 23.37
CA ARG A 280 21.00 27.01 22.89
C ARG A 280 20.23 25.71 23.00
N CYS A 281 19.61 25.28 21.90
CA CYS A 281 19.62 23.85 21.64
C CYS A 281 21.04 23.52 21.19
N SER A 282 21.87 23.01 22.10
CA SER A 282 23.01 22.21 21.67
C SER A 282 22.48 20.82 21.32
N SER A 283 23.23 20.06 20.54
CA SER A 283 22.85 18.79 19.91
C SER A 283 22.28 17.69 20.83
N LYS A 284 22.10 17.92 22.15
CA LYS A 284 21.48 16.99 23.13
C LYS A 284 20.70 17.67 24.27
N SER A 285 20.58 19.00 24.28
CA SER A 285 19.95 19.73 25.39
C SER A 285 19.21 20.95 24.88
N CYS A 286 17.93 21.08 25.26
CA CYS A 286 17.12 22.26 24.96
C CYS A 286 16.53 22.85 26.25
N LEU A 287 16.52 24.18 26.31
CA LEU A 287 15.94 24.97 27.40
C LEU A 287 14.77 25.77 26.86
N CYS A 288 13.61 25.63 27.48
CA CYS A 288 12.42 26.43 27.18
C CYS A 288 11.97 27.15 28.44
N ALA A 289 11.72 28.45 28.33
CA ALA A 289 11.08 29.24 29.38
C ALA A 289 9.62 29.48 28.98
N VAL A 290 8.70 29.26 29.91
CA VAL A 290 7.25 29.52 29.77
C VAL A 290 6.79 30.44 30.90
#